data_AF-A0A813AJ32-F1
#
_entry.id   AF-A0A813AJ32-F1
#
_cell.length_a   1.000
_cell.length_b   1.000
_cell.length_c   1.000
_cell.angle_alpha   90.00
_cell.angle_beta   90.00
_cell.angle_gamma   90.00
#
_symmetry.space_group_name_H-M   'P 1'
#
loop_
_entity.id
_entity.type
_entity.pdbx_description
1 polymer ?
#
loop_
_entity_poly.entity_id
_entity_poly.type
_entity_poly.pdbx_seq_one_letter_code
_entity_poly.pdbx_strand_id
1 'polypeptide(L)'
;MWATTYRVTLKKQALEERFGIVITYTKRGEGLLIKDVGQESAVLQWTREHPDRPIRIGCAILAINGEDQIEPMLEQLHMSCKLDLLITAELTASQQQTLHRSLQKTVPSFVVESLPRVAADESAEKDVCAICFEELEGDGDVGSLPAQLPCGHLFHAPCVKTWLVTRSRRCPMCNQDVELKLQNAPLPRE
;
A
#
# COMPACT_ATOMS: atom_id res chain seq x y z
N MET A 1 -2.28 0.34 33.91
CA MET A 1 -2.99 0.67 32.66
C MET A 1 -2.29 1.87 32.04
N TRP A 2 -1.23 1.61 31.27
CA TRP A 2 -0.54 2.64 30.50
C TRP A 2 -1.26 2.72 29.16
N ALA A 3 -1.79 3.88 28.80
CA ALA A 3 -2.31 4.08 27.46
C ALA A 3 -1.15 3.86 26.47
N THR A 4 -1.25 2.85 25.59
CA THR A 4 -0.22 2.50 24.58
C THR A 4 -0.13 3.53 23.45
N THR A 5 -0.36 4.80 23.73
CA THR A 5 -0.32 5.87 22.75
C THR A 5 1.05 6.51 22.77
N TYR A 6 1.70 6.61 21.61
CA TYR A 6 3.03 7.18 21.46
C TYR A 6 3.11 8.11 20.26
N ARG A 7 4.08 9.03 20.30
CA ARG A 7 4.35 9.97 19.21
C ARG A 7 5.49 9.47 18.34
N VAL A 8 5.33 9.67 17.04
CA VAL A 8 6.31 9.33 16.00
C VAL A 8 6.49 10.52 15.07
N THR A 9 7.74 10.88 14.78
CA THR A 9 8.04 11.91 13.78
C THR A 9 8.65 11.26 12.55
N LEU A 10 7.97 11.34 11.42
CA LEU A 10 8.47 10.90 10.12
C LEU A 10 8.89 12.10 9.28
N LYS A 11 9.92 11.92 8.45
CA LYS A 11 10.40 12.93 7.50
C LYS A 11 10.67 12.27 6.15
N LYS A 12 10.45 13.02 5.08
CA LYS A 12 10.82 12.72 3.69
C LYS A 12 11.53 13.92 3.07
N GLN A 13 12.32 13.69 2.03
CA GLN A 13 13.15 14.75 1.43
C GLN A 13 12.36 15.59 0.44
N ALA A 14 11.46 14.96 -0.31
CA ALA A 14 10.62 15.63 -1.31
C ALA A 14 9.12 15.35 -1.08
N LEU A 15 8.26 16.25 -1.57
CA LEU A 15 6.81 16.10 -1.42
C LEU A 15 6.26 14.91 -2.21
N GLU A 16 6.91 14.57 -3.31
CA GLU A 16 6.55 13.47 -4.21
C GLU A 16 6.84 12.08 -3.60
N GLU A 17 7.79 12.00 -2.66
CA GLU A 17 8.10 10.77 -1.94
C GLU A 17 6.92 10.34 -1.07
N ARG A 18 6.74 9.03 -0.90
CA ARG A 18 5.69 8.47 -0.03
C ARG A 18 6.30 8.11 1.31
N PHE A 19 5.57 8.36 2.40
CA PHE A 19 5.94 7.83 3.72
C PHE A 19 5.89 6.30 3.78
N GLY A 20 5.19 5.66 2.83
CA GLY A 20 5.07 4.21 2.70
C GLY A 20 4.12 3.56 3.70
N ILE A 21 3.08 4.29 4.14
CA ILE A 21 1.95 3.74 4.89
C ILE A 21 0.77 3.59 3.94
N VAL A 22 0.09 2.46 3.99
CA VAL A 22 -1.25 2.31 3.41
C VAL A 22 -2.25 2.25 4.55
N ILE A 23 -3.31 3.06 4.42
CA ILE A 23 -4.30 3.25 5.47
C ILE A 23 -5.72 2.87 5.02
N THR A 24 -6.57 2.63 6.01
CA THR A 24 -8.04 2.60 5.90
C THR A 24 -8.62 3.28 7.13
N TYR A 25 -9.90 3.59 7.19
CA TYR A 25 -10.49 4.26 8.35
C TYR A 25 -11.93 3.83 8.54
N THR A 26 -12.43 3.96 9.78
CA THR A 26 -13.83 3.67 10.08
C THR A 26 -14.71 4.84 9.62
N LYS A 27 -15.96 4.55 9.24
CA LYS A 27 -16.93 5.61 8.90
C LYS A 27 -17.25 6.56 10.06
N ARG A 28 -16.88 6.18 11.28
CA ARG A 28 -17.08 6.98 12.49
C ARG A 28 -15.94 7.97 12.76
N GLY A 29 -14.88 7.95 11.95
CA GLY A 29 -13.75 8.86 12.10
C GLY A 29 -12.84 8.54 13.28
N GLU A 30 -12.76 7.28 13.70
CA GLU A 30 -11.95 6.86 14.86
C GLU A 30 -10.45 6.75 14.51
N GLY A 31 -9.91 7.67 13.71
CA GLY A 31 -8.52 7.67 13.23
C GLY A 31 -8.27 6.80 11.99
N LEU A 32 -7.00 6.82 11.55
CA LEU A 32 -6.52 6.12 10.36
C LEU A 32 -5.83 4.81 10.76
N LEU A 33 -6.32 3.68 10.26
CA LEU A 33 -5.81 2.34 10.53
C LEU A 33 -4.72 1.97 9.52
N ILE A 34 -3.57 1.56 10.01
CA ILE A 34 -2.45 1.10 9.19
C ILE A 34 -2.74 -0.33 8.74
N LYS A 35 -2.89 -0.51 7.43
CA LYS A 35 -3.16 -1.81 6.81
C LYS A 35 -1.97 -2.40 6.05
N ASP A 36 -1.01 -1.58 5.66
CA ASP A 36 0.23 -2.04 5.03
C ASP A 36 1.35 -1.03 5.27
N VAL A 37 2.60 -1.50 5.29
CA VAL A 37 3.82 -0.70 5.39
C VAL A 37 4.76 -1.15 4.28
N GLY A 38 5.13 -0.24 3.38
CA GLY A 38 5.99 -0.56 2.24
C GLY A 38 7.42 -0.94 2.65
N GLN A 39 8.06 -1.82 1.87
CA GLN A 39 9.39 -2.36 2.17
C GLN A 39 10.52 -1.30 2.13
N GLU A 40 10.37 -0.26 1.33
CA GLU A 40 11.31 0.86 1.22
C GLU A 40 10.60 2.15 1.61
N SER A 41 10.41 2.33 2.92
CA SER A 41 9.62 3.42 3.45
C SER A 41 10.28 4.13 4.63
N ALA A 42 10.02 5.43 4.75
CA ALA A 42 10.42 6.23 5.92
C ALA A 42 9.92 5.60 7.24
N VAL A 43 8.77 4.92 7.18
CA VAL A 43 8.16 4.22 8.30
C VAL A 43 8.97 3.00 8.74
N LEU A 44 9.41 2.20 7.77
CA LEU A 44 10.23 1.02 8.07
C LEU A 44 11.60 1.44 8.60
N GLN A 45 12.21 2.48 8.01
CA GLN A 45 13.45 3.05 8.51
C GLN A 45 13.28 3.52 9.96
N TRP A 46 12.26 4.33 10.24
CA TRP A 46 12.00 4.84 11.58
C TRP A 46 11.73 3.70 12.59
N THR A 47 11.00 2.66 12.17
CA THR A 47 10.70 1.50 13.02
C THR A 47 11.96 0.69 13.37
N ARG A 48 12.96 0.63 12.48
CA ARG A 48 14.27 0.01 12.76
C ARG A 48 15.06 0.82 13.79
N GLU A 49 14.97 2.15 13.74
CA GLU A 49 15.64 3.05 14.69
C GLU A 49 14.94 3.09 16.07
N HIS A 50 13.64 2.77 16.13
CA HIS A 50 12.82 2.80 17.34
C HIS A 50 12.03 1.49 17.55
N PRO A 51 12.70 0.37 17.90
CA PRO A 51 12.06 -0.94 18.04
C PRO A 51 11.06 -1.02 19.20
N ASP A 52 11.12 -0.09 20.16
CA ASP A 52 10.22 0.04 21.30
C ASP A 52 8.84 0.60 20.93
N ARG A 53 8.73 1.31 19.79
CA ARG A 53 7.53 2.05 19.38
C ARG A 53 7.14 1.77 17.92
N PRO A 54 7.06 0.51 17.47
CA PRO A 54 7.04 0.19 16.04
C PRO A 54 5.79 0.73 15.34
N ILE A 55 5.94 1.18 14.09
CA ILE A 55 4.79 1.43 13.21
C ILE A 55 4.55 0.16 12.39
N ARG A 56 3.38 -0.47 12.58
CA ARG A 56 3.05 -1.74 11.95
C ARG A 56 1.57 -1.83 11.57
N ILE A 57 1.25 -2.85 10.77
CA ILE A 57 -0.14 -3.24 10.49
C ILE A 57 -0.86 -3.50 11.82
N GLY A 58 -2.06 -2.94 11.97
CA GLY A 58 -2.81 -3.02 13.22
C GLY A 58 -2.60 -1.85 14.18
N CYS A 59 -1.77 -0.87 13.83
CA CYS A 59 -1.73 0.41 14.53
C CYS A 59 -2.83 1.36 14.02
N ALA A 60 -3.29 2.27 14.88
CA ALA A 60 -4.14 3.40 14.49
C ALA A 60 -3.38 4.71 14.71
N ILE A 61 -3.41 5.58 13.69
CA ILE A 61 -3.00 6.97 13.78
C ILE A 61 -4.22 7.75 14.26
N LEU A 62 -4.13 8.31 15.45
CA LEU A 62 -5.17 9.09 16.11
C LEU A 62 -5.11 10.57 15.75
N ALA A 63 -3.92 11.08 15.42
CA ALA A 63 -3.74 12.45 14.96
C ALA A 63 -2.48 12.61 14.10
N ILE A 64 -2.47 13.60 13.21
CA ILE A 64 -1.33 13.97 12.36
C ILE A 64 -1.12 15.48 12.45
N ASN A 65 0.07 15.91 12.88
CA ASN A 65 0.42 17.34 13.01
C ASN A 65 -0.56 18.17 13.86
N GLY A 66 -1.29 17.51 14.77
CA GLY A 66 -2.31 18.15 15.61
C GLY A 66 -3.75 17.99 15.09
N GLU A 67 -3.94 17.52 13.86
CA GLU A 67 -5.25 17.23 13.28
C GLU A 67 -5.74 15.84 13.70
N ASP A 68 -7.00 15.72 14.13
CA ASP A 68 -7.65 14.46 14.55
C ASP A 68 -8.87 14.08 13.70
N GLN A 69 -9.25 14.94 12.75
CA GLN A 69 -10.30 14.68 11.77
C GLN A 69 -9.71 13.99 10.54
N ILE A 70 -10.47 13.04 9.98
CA ILE A 70 -9.99 12.17 8.89
C ILE A 70 -9.52 12.98 7.69
N GLU A 71 -10.34 13.88 7.17
CA GLU A 71 -10.03 14.64 5.95
C GLU A 71 -8.77 15.52 6.13
N PRO A 72 -8.64 16.36 7.18
CA PRO A 72 -7.40 17.08 7.47
C PRO A 72 -6.18 16.15 7.66
N MET A 73 -6.34 15.02 8.34
CA MET A 73 -5.24 14.05 8.49
C MET A 73 -4.81 13.48 7.12
N LEU A 74 -5.75 13.20 6.22
CA LEU A 74 -5.46 12.75 4.86
C LEU A 74 -4.76 13.82 4.03
N GLU A 75 -5.14 15.09 4.16
CA GLU A 75 -4.46 16.21 3.51
C GLU A 75 -3.00 16.31 3.96
N GLN A 76 -2.76 16.19 5.28
CA GLN A 76 -1.39 16.21 5.82
C GLN A 76 -0.49 15.11 5.25
N LEU A 77 -1.02 13.90 5.01
CA LEU A 77 -0.25 12.81 4.39
C LEU A 77 0.25 13.16 2.98
N HIS A 78 -0.48 14.01 2.25
CA HIS A 78 -0.13 14.43 0.89
C HIS A 78 0.68 15.73 0.85
N MET A 79 0.42 16.66 1.79
CA MET A 79 0.91 18.04 1.71
C MET A 79 2.13 18.35 2.61
N SER A 80 2.58 17.38 3.42
CA SER A 80 3.65 17.60 4.38
C SER A 80 4.86 16.69 4.15
N CYS A 81 6.07 17.24 4.23
CA CYS A 81 7.32 16.47 4.24
C CYS A 81 7.72 16.00 5.66
N LYS A 82 7.01 16.47 6.69
CA LYS A 82 7.17 16.05 8.08
C LYS A 82 5.80 15.72 8.68
N LEU A 83 5.71 14.56 9.33
CA LEU A 83 4.51 14.14 10.03
C LEU A 83 4.84 13.84 11.49
N ASP A 84 4.16 14.52 12.40
CA ASP A 84 4.12 14.20 13.82
C ASP A 84 2.83 13.40 14.08
N LEU A 85 2.98 12.08 14.16
CA LEU A 85 1.90 11.10 14.30
C LEU A 85 1.66 10.79 15.78
N LEU A 86 0.38 10.73 16.18
CA LEU A 86 -0.05 10.11 17.44
C LEU A 86 -0.58 8.71 17.12
N ILE A 87 0.08 7.67 17.62
CA ILE A 87 -0.21 6.27 17.25
C ILE A 87 -0.61 5.47 18.48
N THR A 88 -1.58 4.57 18.33
CA THR A 88 -1.88 3.51 19.31
C THR A 88 -1.78 2.13 18.67
N ALA A 89 -1.34 1.13 19.45
CA ALA A 89 -1.41 -0.28 19.10
C ALA A 89 -2.70 -0.95 19.62
N GLU A 90 -3.49 -0.25 20.44
CA GLU A 90 -4.76 -0.73 20.97
C GLU A 90 -5.91 -0.27 20.07
N LEU A 91 -6.43 -1.22 19.28
CA LEU A 91 -7.59 -0.98 18.42
C LEU A 91 -8.90 -1.36 19.11
N THR A 92 -9.94 -0.56 18.92
CA THR A 92 -11.32 -0.92 19.28
C THR A 92 -11.83 -2.07 18.41
N ALA A 93 -12.88 -2.77 18.85
CA ALA A 93 -13.49 -3.85 18.07
C ALA A 93 -13.98 -3.38 16.68
N SER A 94 -14.50 -2.15 16.59
CA SER A 94 -14.92 -1.50 15.33
C SER A 94 -13.75 -1.33 14.37
N GLN A 95 -12.61 -0.83 14.89
CA GLN A 95 -11.38 -0.65 14.13
C GLN A 95 -10.79 -1.99 13.68
N GLN A 96 -10.69 -2.97 14.59
CA GLN A 96 -10.21 -4.33 14.26
C GLN A 96 -11.04 -4.97 13.15
N GLN A 97 -12.37 -4.89 13.23
CA GLN A 97 -13.24 -5.47 12.21
C GLN A 97 -13.10 -4.75 10.85
N THR A 98 -12.95 -3.41 10.86
CA THR A 98 -12.75 -2.62 9.65
C THR A 98 -11.42 -2.94 8.99
N LEU A 99 -10.33 -2.99 9.77
CA LEU A 99 -9.01 -3.40 9.30
C LEU A 99 -9.05 -4.81 8.72
N HIS A 100 -9.63 -5.78 9.44
CA HIS A 100 -9.74 -7.17 8.98
C HIS A 100 -10.45 -7.26 7.62
N ARG A 101 -11.60 -6.58 7.45
CA ARG A 101 -12.30 -6.53 6.17
C ARG A 101 -11.49 -5.85 5.06
N SER A 102 -10.71 -4.82 5.40
CA SER A 102 -9.86 -4.16 4.42
C SER A 102 -8.70 -5.04 3.97
N LEU A 103 -8.00 -5.69 4.92
CA LEU A 103 -6.91 -6.62 4.63
C LEU A 103 -7.40 -7.76 3.76
N GLN A 104 -8.57 -8.31 4.08
CA GLN A 104 -9.19 -9.30 3.23
C GLN A 104 -9.49 -8.77 1.85
N LYS A 105 -9.61 -7.49 1.54
CA LYS A 105 -9.96 -7.03 0.18
C LYS A 105 -8.76 -6.66 -0.66
N THR A 106 -7.56 -6.66 -0.11
CA THR A 106 -6.37 -6.10 -0.75
C THR A 106 -5.22 -7.10 -0.72
N VAL A 107 -4.24 -6.93 -1.60
CA VAL A 107 -3.01 -7.70 -1.60
C VAL A 107 -1.92 -6.90 -0.86
N PRO A 108 -1.11 -7.51 0.02
CA PRO A 108 0.01 -6.84 0.66
C PRO A 108 1.01 -6.27 -0.34
N SER A 109 1.60 -5.11 -0.05
CA SER A 109 2.49 -4.40 -0.99
C SER A 109 3.68 -5.24 -1.45
N PHE A 110 4.28 -6.02 -0.54
CA PHE A 110 5.43 -6.88 -0.85
C PHE A 110 5.11 -7.97 -1.88
N VAL A 111 3.86 -8.46 -1.91
CA VAL A 111 3.42 -9.45 -2.91
C VAL A 111 3.24 -8.79 -4.26
N VAL A 112 2.80 -7.53 -4.28
CA VAL A 112 2.65 -6.78 -5.54
C VAL A 112 4.01 -6.36 -6.10
N GLU A 113 4.98 -6.09 -5.22
CA GLU A 113 6.35 -5.77 -5.59
C GLU A 113 7.07 -6.97 -6.24
N SER A 114 6.74 -8.21 -5.86
CA SER A 114 7.31 -9.43 -6.42
C SER A 114 6.65 -9.92 -7.73
N LEU A 115 5.67 -9.20 -8.27
CA LEU A 115 5.05 -9.56 -9.54
C LEU A 115 6.06 -9.48 -10.70
N PRO A 116 5.96 -10.39 -11.69
CA PRO A 116 6.80 -10.35 -12.88
C PRO A 116 6.74 -9.01 -13.60
N ARG A 117 7.91 -8.47 -13.95
CA ARG A 117 8.08 -7.33 -14.84
C ARG A 117 8.34 -7.87 -16.24
N VAL A 118 7.50 -7.52 -17.20
CA VAL A 118 7.63 -8.02 -18.57
C VAL A 118 7.68 -6.85 -19.53
N ALA A 119 8.60 -6.89 -20.48
CA ALA A 119 8.56 -6.00 -21.63
C ALA A 119 7.29 -6.29 -22.43
N ALA A 120 6.59 -5.22 -22.86
CA ALA A 120 5.57 -5.36 -23.88
C ALA A 120 6.26 -5.89 -25.15
N ASP A 121 5.81 -7.02 -25.69
CA ASP A 121 6.32 -7.54 -26.94
C ASP A 121 5.69 -6.78 -28.11
N GLU A 122 6.45 -6.57 -29.19
CA GLU A 122 6.01 -5.85 -30.41
C GLU A 122 4.84 -6.53 -31.17
N SER A 123 4.21 -7.56 -30.60
CA SER A 123 3.02 -8.25 -31.12
C SER A 123 1.75 -7.84 -30.37
N ALA A 124 1.36 -6.59 -30.63
CA ALA A 124 0.02 -6.04 -30.70
C ALA A 124 -1.11 -6.66 -29.86
N GLU A 125 -1.63 -5.84 -28.92
CA GLU A 125 -3.03 -5.67 -28.44
C GLU A 125 -3.11 -5.35 -26.93
N LYS A 126 -1.98 -5.26 -26.22
CA LYS A 126 -1.92 -5.01 -24.78
C LYS A 126 -1.02 -3.83 -24.38
N ASP A 127 -1.01 -2.77 -25.18
CA ASP A 127 -0.09 -1.64 -24.99
C ASP A 127 -0.69 -0.50 -24.16
N VAL A 128 -1.87 -0.68 -23.55
CA VAL A 128 -2.51 0.36 -22.74
C VAL A 128 -2.87 -0.17 -21.36
N CYS A 129 -2.50 0.60 -20.33
CA CYS A 129 -2.85 0.30 -18.96
C CYS A 129 -4.34 0.59 -18.74
N ALA A 130 -5.17 -0.44 -18.48
CA ALA A 130 -6.60 -0.27 -18.25
C ALA A 130 -6.98 0.48 -16.95
N ILE A 131 -6.01 0.99 -16.19
CA ILE A 131 -6.22 1.79 -14.97
C ILE A 131 -6.11 3.29 -15.27
N CYS A 132 -5.03 3.72 -15.93
CA CYS A 132 -4.81 5.14 -16.29
C CYS A 132 -5.15 5.46 -17.75
N PHE A 133 -5.36 4.45 -18.58
CA PHE A 133 -5.59 4.57 -20.03
C PHE A 133 -4.40 5.16 -20.81
N GLU A 134 -3.20 5.09 -20.25
CA GLU A 134 -1.94 5.49 -20.89
C GLU A 134 -1.16 4.27 -21.39
N GLU A 135 -0.23 4.51 -22.32
CA GLU A 135 0.57 3.46 -22.94
C GLU A 135 1.50 2.75 -21.95
N LEU A 136 1.61 1.44 -22.09
CA LEU A 136 2.53 0.59 -21.33
C LEU A 136 3.92 0.69 -21.96
N GLU A 137 4.62 1.78 -21.67
CA GLU A 137 5.98 1.98 -22.15
C GLU A 137 6.96 1.02 -21.47
N GLY A 138 7.88 0.45 -22.25
CA GLY A 138 9.05 -0.27 -21.77
C GLY A 138 10.30 0.39 -22.33
N ASP A 139 10.85 1.38 -21.62
CA ASP A 139 12.11 2.06 -21.98
C ASP A 139 13.36 1.22 -21.68
N GLY A 140 13.17 -0.05 -21.27
CA GLY A 140 14.25 -0.97 -20.91
C GLY A 140 14.69 -0.89 -19.44
N ASP A 141 14.20 0.07 -18.66
CA ASP A 141 14.37 0.06 -17.21
C ASP A 141 13.39 -0.89 -16.53
N VAL A 142 13.88 -1.73 -15.62
CA VAL A 142 13.07 -2.74 -14.91
C VAL A 142 11.97 -2.08 -14.08
N GLY A 143 12.19 -0.85 -13.60
CA GLY A 143 11.21 -0.06 -12.85
C GLY A 143 10.04 0.44 -13.70
N SER A 144 10.31 0.72 -14.98
CA SER A 144 9.32 1.20 -15.96
C SER A 144 8.51 0.06 -16.57
N LEU A 145 9.03 -1.18 -16.54
CA LEU A 145 8.37 -2.32 -17.15
C LEU A 145 6.97 -2.61 -16.54
N PRO A 146 5.98 -2.94 -17.40
CA PRO A 146 4.67 -3.38 -16.95
C PRO A 146 4.71 -4.57 -15.98
N ALA A 147 3.83 -4.51 -14.98
CA ALA A 147 3.57 -5.59 -14.05
C ALA A 147 2.58 -6.58 -14.66
N GLN A 148 2.95 -7.86 -14.70
CA GLN A 148 2.05 -8.92 -15.10
C GLN A 148 1.37 -9.57 -13.89
N LEU A 149 0.03 -9.56 -13.89
CA LEU A 149 -0.74 -10.34 -12.92
C LEU A 149 -0.72 -11.84 -13.27
N PRO A 150 -0.98 -12.75 -12.31
CA PRO A 150 -1.03 -14.19 -12.56
C PRO A 150 -2.10 -14.65 -13.58
N CYS A 151 -3.02 -13.76 -13.95
CA CYS A 151 -3.99 -13.99 -15.02
C CYS A 151 -3.46 -13.62 -16.42
N GLY A 152 -2.24 -13.07 -16.54
CA GLY A 152 -1.60 -12.66 -17.78
C GLY A 152 -1.87 -11.21 -18.22
N HIS A 153 -2.58 -10.42 -17.41
CA HIS A 153 -2.89 -9.03 -17.71
C HIS A 153 -1.80 -8.07 -17.23
N LEU A 154 -1.52 -7.05 -18.05
CA LEU A 154 -0.45 -6.06 -17.86
C LEU A 154 -0.99 -4.70 -17.41
N PHE A 155 -0.23 -4.02 -16.56
CA PHE A 155 -0.52 -2.69 -16.04
C PHE A 155 0.78 -2.00 -15.67
N HIS A 156 0.82 -0.66 -15.59
CA HIS A 156 1.98 0.00 -14.96
C HIS A 156 2.13 -0.49 -13.51
N ALA A 157 3.36 -0.76 -13.11
CA ALA A 157 3.70 -1.14 -11.75
C ALA A 157 3.04 -0.27 -10.67
N PRO A 158 3.13 1.08 -10.71
CA PRO A 158 2.48 1.95 -9.72
C PRO A 158 0.95 1.90 -9.77
N CYS A 159 0.34 1.74 -10.96
CA CYS A 159 -1.10 1.68 -11.12
C CYS A 159 -1.68 0.42 -10.48
N VAL A 160 -1.13 -0.75 -10.81
CA VAL A 160 -1.63 -2.01 -10.25
C VAL A 160 -1.27 -2.16 -8.78
N LYS A 161 -0.12 -1.63 -8.35
CA LYS A 161 0.23 -1.53 -6.92
C LYS A 161 -0.84 -0.77 -6.16
N THR A 162 -1.16 0.43 -6.60
CA THR A 162 -2.19 1.25 -5.96
C THR A 162 -3.54 0.51 -5.95
N TRP A 163 -3.95 -0.11 -7.06
CA TRP A 163 -5.19 -0.87 -7.12
C TRP A 163 -5.24 -2.04 -6.12
N LEU A 164 -4.21 -2.89 -6.11
CA LEU A 164 -4.18 -4.11 -5.31
C LEU A 164 -4.04 -3.83 -3.81
N VAL A 165 -3.24 -2.83 -3.42
CA VAL A 165 -3.01 -2.52 -1.99
C VAL A 165 -4.11 -1.63 -1.40
N THR A 166 -4.80 -0.84 -2.22
CA THR A 166 -5.81 0.11 -1.71
C THR A 166 -7.24 -0.35 -1.94
N ARG A 167 -7.56 -0.95 -3.09
CA ARG A 167 -8.93 -1.04 -3.60
C ARG A 167 -9.47 -2.46 -3.69
N SER A 168 -8.75 -3.38 -4.35
CA SER A 168 -9.25 -4.73 -4.59
C SER A 168 -8.12 -5.69 -4.93
N ARG A 169 -8.14 -6.91 -4.37
CA ARG A 169 -7.24 -8.02 -4.72
C ARG A 169 -7.56 -8.71 -6.04
N ARG A 170 -8.53 -8.19 -6.79
CA ARG A 170 -8.98 -8.76 -8.07
C ARG A 170 -8.43 -7.95 -9.23
N CYS A 171 -8.07 -8.65 -10.32
CA CYS A 171 -7.64 -8.04 -11.56
C CYS A 171 -8.69 -7.05 -12.09
N PRO A 172 -8.32 -5.80 -12.42
CA PRO A 172 -9.23 -4.81 -12.99
C PRO A 172 -9.93 -5.24 -14.28
N MET A 173 -9.30 -6.12 -15.08
CA MET A 173 -9.83 -6.52 -16.38
C MET A 173 -10.70 -7.77 -16.35
N CYS A 174 -10.29 -8.82 -15.62
CA CYS A 174 -11.02 -10.10 -15.60
C CYS A 174 -11.62 -10.50 -14.26
N ASN A 175 -11.47 -9.65 -13.23
CA ASN A 175 -12.03 -9.86 -11.89
C ASN A 175 -11.55 -11.15 -11.17
N GLN A 176 -10.50 -11.80 -11.70
CA GLN A 176 -9.86 -12.95 -11.05
C GLN A 176 -9.05 -12.49 -9.83
N ASP A 177 -9.11 -13.28 -8.76
CA ASP A 177 -8.34 -13.04 -7.54
C ASP A 177 -6.85 -13.29 -7.78
N VAL A 178 -6.01 -12.34 -7.37
CA VAL A 178 -4.55 -12.39 -7.61
C VAL A 178 -3.87 -13.39 -6.67
N GLU A 179 -4.29 -13.51 -5.41
CA GLU A 179 -3.61 -14.37 -4.43
C GLU A 179 -3.88 -15.86 -4.65
N LEU A 180 -5.08 -16.22 -5.13
CA LEU A 180 -5.44 -17.62 -5.40
C LEU A 180 -4.59 -18.27 -6.51
N LYS A 181 -3.92 -17.48 -7.35
CA LYS A 181 -3.03 -18.00 -8.40
C LYS A 181 -1.56 -18.02 -8.00
N LEU A 182 -1.13 -17.22 -7.02
CA LEU A 182 0.24 -17.31 -6.47
C LEU A 182 0.46 -18.62 -5.70
N GLN A 183 -0.59 -19.18 -5.09
CA GLN A 183 -0.55 -20.47 -4.40
C GLN A 183 -0.56 -21.69 -5.35
N ASN A 184 -0.89 -21.48 -6.63
CA ASN A 184 -1.02 -22.53 -7.65
C ASN A 184 0.07 -22.44 -8.73
N ALA A 185 1.10 -21.60 -8.54
CA ALA A 185 2.25 -21.59 -9.44
C ALA A 185 2.96 -22.95 -9.34
N PRO A 186 3.12 -23.71 -10.44
CA PRO A 186 3.89 -24.93 -10.39
C PRO A 186 5.32 -24.59 -9.93
N LEU A 187 5.82 -25.36 -8.95
CA LEU A 187 7.21 -25.28 -8.50
C LEU A 187 8.13 -25.28 -9.72
N PRO A 188 9.12 -24.37 -9.80
CA PRO A 188 10.09 -24.39 -10.88
C PRO A 188 10.77 -25.77 -10.88
N ARG A 189 10.65 -26.47 -12.01
CA ARG A 189 11.37 -27.72 -12.21
C ARG A 189 12.83 -27.35 -12.43
N GLU A 190 13.66 -27.88 -11.54
CA GLU A 190 15.12 -27.95 -11.62
C GLU A 190 15.64 -28.37 -13.00
#